data_AF-A0A9E0LIW6-F1
#
_entry.id   AF-A0A9E0LIW6-F1
#
_cell.length_a   1.000
_cell.length_b   1.000
_cell.length_c   1.000
_cell.angle_alpha   90.00
_cell.angle_beta   90.00
_cell.angle_gamma   90.00
#
_symmetry.space_group_name_H-M   'P 1'
#
loop_
_entity.id
_entity.type
_entity.pdbx_description
1 polymer ?
#
loop_
_entity_poly.entity_id
_entity_poly.type
_entity_poly.pdbx_seq_one_letter_code
_entity_poly.pdbx_strand_id
1 'polypeptide(L)'
;MEKRARSRVKQGLIEDIVEPHPHNRRSPSVAKAFPEVAVEWHKPKNCGFTPSDFSYGSSVSVFWKCSECKHVWRCAIKHRTVSQSQCPRCVSGVSTDLRDYPKALKQFDFERNKRADPHKLHCLKKYWWICAKGEDHRWKSGFYRRSGERCPYCLGRLASSTNNLTLMPKLAKEYHPTKNGRLKAESLSFSSKRVVWWRCKKGHEWQRQVLLRTQKNSQCPYCTNMLVSKENCFAKCAPKAAKEWHKKKNGKTTPNDVVATSIEKYWFECSKCSREWQASLYNRTILGSGCKSCGARAGALRRWRQ
;
A
#
# COMPACT_ATOMS: atom_id res chain seq x y z
N MET A 1 11.85 -19.01 -25.11
CA MET A 1 12.61 -17.82 -24.70
C MET A 1 12.75 -17.82 -23.18
N GLU A 2 13.76 -18.51 -22.67
CA GLU A 2 14.05 -18.52 -21.23
C GLU A 2 14.67 -17.18 -20.82
N LYS A 3 13.99 -16.48 -19.90
CA LYS A 3 14.53 -15.29 -19.27
C LYS A 3 15.68 -15.73 -18.36
N ARG A 4 16.92 -15.49 -18.79
CA ARG A 4 18.12 -15.60 -17.94
C ARG A 4 17.87 -14.84 -16.64
N ALA A 5 17.75 -15.57 -15.54
CA ALA A 5 17.77 -15.02 -14.19
C ALA A 5 19.12 -14.31 -14.01
N ARG A 6 19.11 -12.98 -13.90
CA ARG A 6 20.30 -12.22 -13.49
C ARG A 6 20.61 -12.61 -12.05
N SER A 7 21.61 -13.47 -11.88
CA SER A 7 22.28 -13.70 -10.61
C SER A 7 22.55 -12.35 -9.94
N ARG A 8 21.97 -12.13 -8.75
CA ARG A 8 22.33 -11.00 -7.89
C ARG A 8 23.78 -11.23 -7.46
N VAL A 9 24.71 -10.59 -8.16
CA VAL A 9 26.11 -10.49 -7.71
C VAL A 9 26.06 -9.92 -6.28
N LYS A 10 26.46 -10.75 -5.30
CA LYS A 10 26.59 -10.31 -3.90
C LYS A 10 27.50 -9.07 -3.89
N GLN A 11 27.08 -8.03 -3.15
CA GLN A 11 27.90 -6.83 -2.96
C GLN A 11 29.15 -7.23 -2.17
N GLY A 12 30.29 -7.38 -2.86
CA GLY A 12 31.56 -7.72 -2.21
C GLY A 12 32.07 -6.58 -1.33
N LEU A 13 32.45 -6.91 -0.10
CA LEU A 13 33.24 -6.02 0.77
C LEU A 13 34.70 -6.08 0.29
N ILE A 14 35.47 -5.00 0.48
CA ILE A 14 36.89 -4.98 0.05
C ILE A 14 37.73 -5.98 0.83
N GLU A 15 37.31 -6.28 2.05
CA GLU A 15 37.94 -7.22 2.97
C GLU A 15 37.82 -8.68 2.51
N ASP A 16 36.83 -8.98 1.66
CA ASP A 16 36.57 -10.33 1.14
C ASP A 16 37.31 -10.61 -0.18
N ILE A 17 38.11 -9.65 -0.66
CA ILE A 17 38.79 -9.73 -1.96
C ILE A 17 40.22 -10.21 -1.74
N VAL A 18 40.49 -11.43 -2.18
CA VAL A 18 41.80 -12.10 -2.05
C VAL A 18 42.75 -11.70 -3.19
N GLU A 19 42.23 -11.36 -4.37
CA GLU A 19 43.00 -10.88 -5.53
C GLU A 19 42.20 -9.84 -6.34
N PRO A 20 42.87 -8.87 -7.02
CA PRO A 20 42.17 -7.83 -7.78
C PRO A 20 41.29 -8.46 -8.86
N HIS A 21 40.01 -8.06 -8.89
CA HIS A 21 39.01 -8.64 -9.78
C HIS A 21 39.46 -8.47 -11.25
N PRO A 22 39.52 -9.53 -12.08
CA PRO A 22 40.07 -9.44 -13.42
C PRO A 22 39.35 -8.37 -14.22
N HIS A 23 40.13 -7.41 -14.73
CA HIS A 23 39.65 -6.33 -15.56
C HIS A 23 38.66 -6.83 -16.60
N ASN A 24 37.40 -6.42 -16.50
CA ASN A 24 36.58 -6.36 -17.69
C ASN A 24 37.19 -5.27 -18.57
N ARG A 25 37.99 -5.67 -19.58
CA ARG A 25 38.84 -4.80 -20.43
C ARG A 25 38.10 -3.66 -21.16
N ARG A 26 36.80 -3.48 -20.92
CA ARG A 26 35.93 -2.45 -21.52
C ARG A 26 35.74 -1.20 -20.65
N SER A 27 36.08 -1.23 -19.36
CA SER A 27 35.85 -0.07 -18.47
C SER A 27 37.15 0.40 -17.80
N PRO A 28 37.54 1.68 -17.98
CA PRO A 28 38.69 2.26 -17.29
C PRO A 28 38.65 2.09 -15.76
N SER A 29 39.83 2.12 -15.14
CA SER A 29 39.97 2.15 -13.68
C SER A 29 39.41 3.44 -13.08
N VAL A 30 39.14 3.43 -11.77
CA VAL A 30 38.73 4.65 -11.05
C VAL A 30 39.80 5.74 -11.22
N ALA A 31 41.09 5.39 -11.07
CA ALA A 31 42.20 6.33 -11.25
C ALA A 31 42.22 7.00 -12.63
N LYS A 32 41.85 6.27 -13.70
CA LYS A 32 41.89 6.77 -15.07
C LYS A 32 40.65 7.56 -15.47
N ALA A 33 39.46 7.11 -15.08
CA ALA A 33 38.20 7.75 -15.49
C ALA A 33 37.76 8.88 -14.54
N PHE A 34 38.13 8.83 -13.27
CA PHE A 34 37.70 9.77 -12.23
C PHE A 34 38.88 10.11 -11.30
N PRO A 35 39.95 10.76 -11.80
CA PRO A 35 41.12 11.11 -10.98
C PRO A 35 40.76 11.97 -9.75
N GLU A 36 39.76 12.84 -9.87
CA GLU A 36 39.22 13.68 -8.80
C GLU A 36 38.49 12.88 -7.71
N VAL A 37 37.95 11.71 -8.03
CA VAL A 37 37.35 10.79 -7.06
C VAL A 37 38.42 9.87 -6.46
N ALA A 38 39.45 9.52 -7.25
CA ALA A 38 40.55 8.66 -6.81
C ALA A 38 41.35 9.25 -5.64
N VAL A 39 41.44 10.59 -5.53
CA VAL A 39 42.10 11.25 -4.37
C VAL A 39 41.37 11.01 -3.05
N GLU A 40 40.07 10.69 -3.10
CA GLU A 40 39.27 10.36 -1.92
C GLU A 40 39.45 8.90 -1.47
N TRP A 41 40.36 8.13 -2.05
CA TRP A 41 40.58 6.73 -1.66
C TRP A 41 41.26 6.60 -0.30
N HIS A 42 40.67 5.85 0.64
CA HIS A 42 41.26 5.65 1.96
C HIS A 42 42.24 4.46 1.98
N LYS A 43 43.49 4.69 1.52
CA LYS A 43 44.55 3.66 1.44
C LYS A 43 44.66 2.77 2.69
N PRO A 44 44.71 3.30 3.94
CA PRO A 44 44.93 2.45 5.12
C PRO A 44 43.81 1.45 5.44
N LYS A 45 42.60 1.61 4.86
CA LYS A 45 41.45 0.70 5.12
C LYS A 45 41.05 -0.13 3.91
N ASN A 46 41.75 0.02 2.79
CA ASN A 46 41.44 -0.69 1.55
C ASN A 46 42.42 -1.83 1.29
N CYS A 47 42.96 -2.45 2.34
CA CYS A 47 43.74 -3.68 2.29
C CYS A 47 44.90 -3.67 1.27
N GLY A 48 45.56 -2.52 1.06
CA GLY A 48 46.64 -2.37 0.09
C GLY A 48 46.20 -2.12 -1.35
N PHE A 49 44.92 -2.27 -1.66
CA PHE A 49 44.37 -1.97 -2.98
C PHE A 49 44.30 -0.47 -3.27
N THR A 50 44.42 -0.14 -4.54
CA THR A 50 44.46 1.20 -5.11
C THR A 50 43.27 1.45 -6.05
N PRO A 51 42.97 2.72 -6.38
CA PRO A 51 41.95 3.06 -7.38
C PRO A 51 42.25 2.53 -8.79
N SER A 52 43.48 2.07 -9.07
CA SER A 52 43.86 1.47 -10.35
C SER A 52 43.38 0.02 -10.47
N ASP A 53 43.17 -0.67 -9.36
CA ASP A 53 42.84 -2.09 -9.30
C ASP A 53 41.35 -2.38 -9.58
N PHE A 54 40.51 -1.34 -9.62
CA PHE A 54 39.06 -1.47 -9.80
C PHE A 54 38.54 -0.60 -10.94
N SER A 55 37.56 -1.13 -11.70
CA SER A 55 36.80 -0.34 -12.68
C SER A 55 35.86 0.64 -11.98
N TYR A 56 35.60 1.80 -12.61
CA TYR A 56 34.68 2.80 -12.06
C TYR A 56 33.24 2.28 -11.87
N GLY A 57 32.82 1.26 -12.61
CA GLY A 57 31.48 0.65 -12.52
C GLY A 57 31.33 -0.42 -11.44
N SER A 58 32.39 -0.68 -10.66
CA SER A 58 32.42 -1.78 -9.69
C SER A 58 31.37 -1.63 -8.57
N SER A 59 30.73 -2.75 -8.20
CA SER A 59 29.84 -2.82 -7.03
C SER A 59 30.57 -3.09 -5.72
N VAL A 60 31.90 -3.28 -5.75
CA VAL A 60 32.72 -3.47 -4.55
C VAL A 60 32.62 -2.25 -3.66
N SER A 61 32.40 -2.48 -2.37
CA SER A 61 32.34 -1.43 -1.35
C SER A 61 33.69 -1.21 -0.69
N VAL A 62 34.21 0.00 -0.84
CA VAL A 62 35.53 0.42 -0.35
C VAL A 62 35.39 1.61 0.60
N PHE A 63 36.46 1.92 1.33
CA PHE A 63 36.53 3.10 2.18
C PHE A 63 37.02 4.33 1.41
N TRP A 64 36.29 5.42 1.59
CA TRP A 64 36.56 6.75 1.04
C TRP A 64 36.87 7.71 2.17
N LYS A 65 37.68 8.73 1.90
CA LYS A 65 38.04 9.83 2.78
C LYS A 65 37.73 11.16 2.09
N CYS A 66 36.85 11.94 2.69
CA CYS A 66 36.38 13.19 2.09
C CYS A 66 37.54 14.19 2.03
N SER A 67 37.73 14.84 0.88
CA SER A 67 38.70 15.92 0.71
C SER A 67 38.45 17.08 1.68
N GLU A 68 37.18 17.44 1.88
CA GLU A 68 36.74 18.58 2.68
C GLU A 68 36.78 18.29 4.18
N CYS A 69 35.90 17.41 4.66
CA CYS A 69 35.67 17.19 6.10
C CYS A 69 36.48 16.03 6.70
N LYS A 70 37.37 15.41 5.92
CA LYS A 70 38.20 14.24 6.28
C LYS A 70 37.43 13.02 6.81
N HIS A 71 36.11 13.01 6.71
CA HIS A 71 35.25 11.90 7.10
C HIS A 71 35.60 10.66 6.29
N VAL A 72 35.71 9.51 6.98
CA VAL A 72 35.95 8.22 6.36
C VAL A 72 34.65 7.41 6.35
N TRP A 73 34.16 7.00 5.19
CA TRP A 73 32.95 6.19 5.07
C TRP A 73 33.08 5.08 4.02
N ARG A 74 32.20 4.09 4.10
CA ARG A 74 32.18 2.93 3.21
C ARG A 74 31.04 3.04 2.21
N CYS A 75 31.31 2.86 0.93
CA CYS A 75 30.28 2.70 -0.10
C CYS A 75 30.82 2.08 -1.39
N ALA A 76 29.91 1.62 -2.26
CA ALA A 76 30.26 1.01 -3.55
C ALA A 76 30.94 2.00 -4.51
N ILE A 77 31.95 1.54 -5.25
CA ILE A 77 32.69 2.36 -6.21
C ILE A 77 31.76 3.03 -7.23
N LYS A 78 30.85 2.28 -7.85
CA LYS A 78 29.85 2.82 -8.79
C LYS A 78 28.95 3.92 -8.20
N HIS A 79 28.73 3.93 -6.88
CA HIS A 79 27.94 5.01 -6.27
C HIS A 79 28.74 6.30 -6.19
N ARG A 80 30.07 6.25 -6.03
CA ARG A 80 30.93 7.44 -5.99
C ARG A 80 31.26 7.99 -7.37
N THR A 81 31.41 7.12 -8.36
CA THR A 81 31.78 7.49 -9.73
C THR A 81 30.54 7.72 -10.60
N VAL A 82 29.72 6.68 -10.83
CA VAL A 82 28.57 6.73 -11.76
C VAL A 82 27.41 7.51 -11.16
N SER A 83 27.07 7.26 -9.89
CA SER A 83 25.97 7.97 -9.22
C SER A 83 26.41 9.28 -8.54
N GLN A 84 27.71 9.60 -8.56
CA GLN A 84 28.28 10.83 -8.00
C GLN A 84 27.79 11.16 -6.57
N SER A 85 27.62 10.12 -5.75
CA SER A 85 27.15 10.29 -4.37
C SER A 85 28.17 11.08 -3.56
N GLN A 86 27.75 12.18 -2.95
CA GLN A 86 28.63 13.05 -2.16
C GLN A 86 28.94 12.46 -0.77
N CYS A 87 29.91 13.06 -0.07
CA CYS A 87 30.26 12.62 1.28
C CYS A 87 29.03 12.71 2.19
N PRO A 88 28.58 11.62 2.84
CA PRO A 88 27.36 11.64 3.63
C PRO A 88 27.44 12.62 4.80
N ARG A 89 28.64 12.90 5.35
CA ARG A 89 28.85 13.90 6.40
C ARG A 89 28.82 15.34 5.86
N CYS A 90 29.26 15.60 4.63
CA CYS A 90 29.13 16.92 4.02
C CYS A 90 27.67 17.18 3.59
N VAL A 91 27.02 16.18 2.99
CA VAL A 91 25.60 16.22 2.65
C VAL A 91 24.73 16.34 3.91
N SER A 92 25.08 15.64 4.99
CA SER A 92 24.39 15.77 6.28
C SER A 92 24.85 16.98 7.10
N GLY A 93 25.98 17.58 6.73
CA GLY A 93 26.68 18.65 7.44
C GLY A 93 26.24 20.05 7.01
N VAL A 94 25.34 20.17 6.03
CA VAL A 94 24.60 21.41 5.82
C VAL A 94 23.61 21.55 6.98
N SER A 95 24.11 22.16 8.04
CA SER A 95 23.31 22.86 9.03
C SER A 95 22.20 23.61 8.31
N THR A 96 20.96 23.21 8.55
CA THR A 96 19.81 23.85 7.94
C THR A 96 19.40 25.02 8.82
N ASP A 97 19.39 26.21 8.24
CA ASP A 97 18.74 27.35 8.85
C ASP A 97 17.25 27.37 8.48
N LEU A 98 16.37 27.26 9.48
CA LEU A 98 14.93 27.33 9.22
C LEU A 98 14.44 28.71 8.75
N ARG A 99 15.26 29.77 8.79
CA ARG A 99 14.94 31.07 8.16
C ARG A 99 14.72 30.94 6.65
N ASP A 100 15.45 30.02 6.01
CA ASP A 100 15.27 29.70 4.58
C ASP A 100 13.95 28.94 4.32
N TYR A 101 13.27 28.50 5.38
CA TYR A 101 12.03 27.72 5.33
C TYR A 101 10.96 28.27 6.29
N PRO A 102 10.40 29.48 6.06
CA PRO A 102 9.50 30.15 7.01
C PRO A 102 8.30 29.30 7.44
N LYS A 103 7.76 28.47 6.54
CA LYS A 103 6.66 27.55 6.84
C LYS A 103 7.04 26.43 7.81
N ALA A 104 8.27 25.92 7.71
CA ALA A 104 8.80 24.91 8.62
C ALA A 104 9.20 25.55 9.96
N LEU A 105 9.76 26.76 9.95
CA LEU A 105 10.06 27.53 11.16
C LEU A 105 8.81 27.74 12.02
N LYS A 106 7.68 28.13 11.39
CA LYS A 106 6.38 28.24 12.08
C LYS A 106 5.88 26.93 12.70
N GLN A 107 6.35 25.79 12.22
CA GLN A 107 5.99 24.47 12.74
C GLN A 107 7.03 23.92 13.72
N PHE A 108 8.13 24.64 13.99
CA PHE A 108 9.14 24.18 14.92
C PHE A 108 8.65 24.30 16.37
N ASP A 109 8.74 23.21 17.13
CA ASP A 109 8.29 23.17 18.52
C ASP A 109 9.39 23.67 19.46
N PHE A 110 9.41 24.97 19.75
CA PHE A 110 10.43 25.59 20.61
C PHE A 110 10.41 25.04 22.04
N GLU A 111 9.23 24.72 22.57
CA GLU A 111 9.08 24.20 23.94
C GLU A 111 9.70 22.81 24.10
N ARG A 112 9.57 21.94 23.10
CA ARG A 112 10.14 20.58 23.17
C ARG A 112 11.55 20.47 22.59
N ASN A 113 11.98 21.47 21.83
CA ASN A 113 13.32 21.53 21.26
C ASN A 113 14.21 22.59 21.93
N LYS A 114 14.04 22.86 23.25
CA LYS A 114 14.79 23.91 23.99
C LYS A 114 16.32 23.90 23.80
N ARG A 115 16.91 22.73 23.51
CA ARG A 115 18.36 22.54 23.30
C ARG A 115 18.79 22.51 21.83
N ALA A 116 17.88 22.76 20.91
CA ALA A 116 18.19 22.77 19.48
C ALA A 116 18.07 24.19 18.94
N ASP A 117 19.11 24.62 18.24
CA ASP A 117 19.10 25.87 17.50
C ASP A 117 18.36 25.67 16.16
N PRO A 118 17.20 26.32 15.93
CA PRO A 118 16.45 26.23 14.68
C PRO A 118 17.21 26.78 13.46
N HIS A 119 18.27 27.55 13.68
CA HIS A 119 19.13 28.08 12.63
C HIS A 119 20.31 27.15 12.31
N LYS A 120 20.51 26.11 13.14
CA LYS A 120 21.58 25.13 12.96
C LYS A 120 21.11 23.69 13.05
N LEU A 121 20.02 23.36 12.36
CA LEU A 121 19.45 22.02 12.41
C LEU A 121 20.24 21.01 11.59
N HIS A 122 20.60 19.89 12.21
CA HIS A 122 21.11 18.73 11.51
C HIS A 122 19.98 17.93 10.82
N CYS A 123 20.03 17.77 9.49
CA CYS A 123 18.92 17.23 8.68
C CYS A 123 18.50 15.78 9.03
N LEU A 124 19.43 14.95 9.53
CA LEU A 124 19.13 13.57 9.95
C LEU A 124 18.61 13.47 11.40
N LYS A 125 18.78 14.53 12.21
CA LYS A 125 18.29 14.54 13.59
C LYS A 125 16.79 14.78 13.57
N LYS A 126 16.07 14.08 14.45
CA LYS A 126 14.63 14.27 14.61
C LYS A 126 14.35 15.37 15.63
N TYR A 127 13.48 16.30 15.26
CA TYR A 127 12.98 17.38 16.09
C TYR A 127 11.48 17.24 16.29
N TRP A 128 10.97 17.92 17.30
CA TRP A 128 9.54 18.07 17.52
C TRP A 128 8.98 19.17 16.61
N TRP A 129 7.79 18.93 16.09
CA TRP A 129 7.06 19.83 15.23
C TRP A 129 5.62 19.96 15.72
N ILE A 130 5.02 21.12 15.48
CA ILE A 130 3.65 21.49 15.82
C ILE A 130 2.92 22.01 14.58
N CYS A 131 1.59 21.90 14.55
CA CYS A 131 0.77 22.48 13.49
C CYS A 131 -0.36 23.29 14.10
N ALA A 132 -0.52 24.55 13.66
CA ALA A 132 -1.57 25.44 14.15
C ALA A 132 -3.00 24.98 13.83
N LYS A 133 -3.19 23.97 12.96
CA LYS A 133 -4.51 23.44 12.60
C LYS A 133 -5.13 22.54 13.68
N GLY A 134 -4.37 22.12 14.68
CA GLY A 134 -4.87 21.31 15.79
C GLY A 134 -3.89 21.28 16.95
N GLU A 135 -4.39 21.46 18.17
CA GLU A 135 -3.56 21.51 19.38
C GLU A 135 -2.78 20.20 19.62
N ASP A 136 -3.37 19.07 19.21
CA ASP A 136 -2.80 17.74 19.30
C ASP A 136 -1.91 17.36 18.10
N HIS A 137 -1.73 18.26 17.12
CA HIS A 137 -0.89 18.02 15.96
C HIS A 137 0.59 18.24 16.28
N ARG A 138 1.15 17.34 17.10
CA ARG A 138 2.54 17.40 17.53
C ARG A 138 3.27 16.10 17.19
N TRP A 139 4.36 16.16 16.43
CA TRP A 139 5.05 14.96 15.94
C TRP A 139 6.56 15.09 15.96
N LYS A 140 7.26 13.95 15.95
CA LYS A 140 8.73 13.89 15.91
C LYS A 140 9.23 13.39 14.56
N SER A 141 9.99 14.21 13.83
CA SER A 141 10.53 13.85 12.51
C SER A 141 11.81 14.62 12.19
N GLY A 142 12.57 14.16 11.20
CA GLY A 142 13.72 14.90 10.67
C GLY A 142 13.28 16.02 9.74
N PHE A 143 14.15 17.00 9.53
CA PHE A 143 13.94 18.03 8.51
C PHE A 143 14.47 17.51 7.16
N TYR A 144 13.57 17.05 6.31
CA TYR A 144 13.87 16.75 4.92
C TYR A 144 13.43 17.93 4.06
N ARG A 145 14.26 18.35 3.08
CA ARG A 145 14.04 19.46 2.12
C ARG A 145 12.81 19.26 1.20
N ARG A 146 11.65 18.92 1.75
CA ARG A 146 10.37 18.78 1.06
C ARG A 146 9.39 19.78 1.66
N SER A 147 9.60 21.06 1.35
CA SER A 147 8.59 22.13 1.35
C SER A 147 7.59 22.20 2.53
N GLY A 148 8.03 21.88 3.75
CA GLY A 148 7.46 22.37 5.03
C GLY A 148 5.96 22.18 5.33
N GLU A 149 5.16 21.54 4.49
CA GLU A 149 3.69 21.59 4.59
C GLU A 149 3.05 20.21 4.65
N ARG A 150 3.52 19.35 5.57
CA ARG A 150 2.99 17.99 5.69
C ARG A 150 2.82 17.55 7.14
N CYS A 151 2.03 18.30 7.90
CA CYS A 151 1.53 17.83 9.19
C CYS A 151 0.86 16.44 8.99
N PRO A 152 1.38 15.37 9.62
CA PRO A 152 0.93 14.00 9.37
C PRO A 152 -0.53 13.78 9.81
N TYR A 153 -1.02 14.57 10.76
CA TYR A 153 -2.41 14.58 11.18
C TYR A 153 -3.31 15.22 10.12
N CYS A 154 -2.97 16.43 9.62
CA CYS A 154 -3.71 17.06 8.54
C CYS A 154 -3.79 16.20 7.27
N LEU A 155 -2.74 15.44 6.97
CA LEU A 155 -2.71 14.50 5.85
C LEU A 155 -3.45 13.17 6.09
N GLY A 156 -4.02 12.98 7.28
CA GLY A 156 -4.70 11.74 7.66
C GLY A 156 -3.75 10.54 7.79
N ARG A 157 -2.44 10.75 7.96
CA ARG A 157 -1.47 9.66 8.23
C ARG A 157 -1.47 9.24 9.69
N LEU A 158 -1.73 10.19 10.59
CA LEU A 158 -1.92 9.96 12.02
C LEU A 158 -3.33 10.41 12.42
N ALA A 159 -3.89 9.73 13.41
CA ALA A 159 -5.16 10.11 14.03
C ALA A 159 -4.96 11.26 15.02
N SER A 160 -5.93 12.16 15.07
CA SER A 160 -6.03 13.34 15.91
C SER A 160 -7.48 13.55 16.29
N SER A 161 -7.74 14.35 17.32
CA SER A 161 -9.06 14.84 17.71
C SER A 161 -9.87 15.45 16.56
N THR A 162 -9.24 15.87 15.46
CA THR A 162 -9.89 16.49 14.30
C THR A 162 -10.09 15.59 13.07
N ASN A 163 -9.55 14.36 13.06
CA ASN A 163 -9.58 13.52 11.85
C ASN A 163 -9.78 12.01 12.08
N ASN A 164 -10.18 11.61 13.29
CA ASN A 164 -10.28 10.21 13.68
C ASN A 164 -11.68 9.62 13.48
N LEU A 165 -11.79 8.29 13.43
CA LEU A 165 -13.00 7.57 13.05
C LEU A 165 -14.22 7.86 13.95
N THR A 166 -14.04 8.26 15.21
CA THR A 166 -15.17 8.53 16.12
C THR A 166 -16.00 9.75 15.68
N LEU A 167 -15.37 10.68 14.95
CA LEU A 167 -16.02 11.83 14.32
C LEU A 167 -16.92 11.45 13.12
N MET A 168 -16.98 10.16 12.74
CA MET A 168 -17.93 9.64 11.77
C MET A 168 -18.91 8.67 12.46
N PRO A 169 -19.99 9.16 13.11
CA PRO A 169 -20.82 8.36 14.03
C PRO A 169 -21.42 7.10 13.40
N LYS A 170 -21.83 7.18 12.13
CA LYS A 170 -22.39 6.03 11.40
C LYS A 170 -21.35 4.90 11.24
N LEU A 171 -20.12 5.25 10.86
CA LEU A 171 -19.05 4.27 10.68
C LEU A 171 -18.47 3.79 12.00
N ALA A 172 -18.33 4.68 13.00
CA ALA A 172 -17.87 4.33 14.33
C ALA A 172 -18.77 3.26 14.97
N LYS A 173 -20.10 3.36 14.79
CA LYS A 173 -21.07 2.32 15.22
C LYS A 173 -20.89 0.99 14.50
N GLU A 174 -20.33 0.99 13.30
CA GLU A 174 -20.02 -0.22 12.55
C GLU A 174 -18.61 -0.76 12.85
N TYR A 175 -17.82 -0.09 13.70
CA TYR A 175 -16.52 -0.63 14.15
C TYR A 175 -16.76 -1.87 15.01
N HIS A 176 -16.08 -2.97 14.71
CA HIS A 176 -16.32 -4.20 15.44
C HIS A 176 -15.84 -4.10 16.91
N PRO A 177 -16.65 -4.47 17.91
CA PRO A 177 -16.33 -4.23 19.32
C PRO A 177 -15.15 -5.06 19.85
N THR A 178 -14.98 -6.32 19.41
CA THR A 178 -13.98 -7.24 19.99
C THR A 178 -12.89 -7.68 19.00
N LYS A 179 -13.20 -7.90 17.72
CA LYS A 179 -12.25 -8.45 16.72
C LYS A 179 -11.09 -7.52 16.33
N ASN A 180 -11.11 -6.25 16.73
CA ASN A 180 -10.00 -5.32 16.50
C ASN A 180 -8.97 -5.29 17.66
N GLY A 181 -9.18 -6.10 18.71
CA GLY A 181 -8.28 -6.21 19.85
C GLY A 181 -8.09 -4.86 20.55
N ARG A 182 -6.84 -4.45 20.75
CA ARG A 182 -6.49 -3.18 21.41
C ARG A 182 -6.57 -1.96 20.48
N LEU A 183 -6.85 -2.14 19.20
CA LEU A 183 -6.97 -1.04 18.26
C LEU A 183 -8.30 -0.32 18.49
N LYS A 184 -8.22 0.95 18.87
CA LYS A 184 -9.40 1.80 19.11
C LYS A 184 -9.77 2.57 17.84
N ALA A 185 -11.05 2.89 17.68
CA ALA A 185 -11.52 3.73 16.58
C ALA A 185 -10.87 5.14 16.60
N GLU A 186 -10.67 5.71 17.78
CA GLU A 186 -10.04 7.04 17.96
C GLU A 186 -8.58 7.13 17.50
N SER A 187 -7.87 5.99 17.40
CA SER A 187 -6.49 5.96 16.92
C SER A 187 -6.38 5.72 15.41
N LEU A 188 -7.52 5.76 14.69
CA LEU A 188 -7.60 5.58 13.25
C LEU A 188 -8.08 6.88 12.60
N SER A 189 -7.24 7.46 11.74
CA SER A 189 -7.66 8.56 10.88
C SER A 189 -8.63 8.08 9.80
N PHE A 190 -9.42 8.99 9.25
CA PHE A 190 -10.33 8.70 8.12
C PHE A 190 -9.61 8.13 6.89
N SER A 191 -8.33 8.49 6.70
CA SER A 191 -7.52 8.07 5.55
C SER A 191 -6.66 6.85 5.82
N SER A 192 -6.84 6.20 6.97
CA SER A 192 -6.05 5.03 7.36
C SER A 192 -6.25 3.87 6.37
N LYS A 193 -5.14 3.32 5.87
CA LYS A 193 -5.13 2.11 5.04
C LYS A 193 -5.21 0.82 5.86
N ARG A 194 -5.32 0.91 7.20
CA ARG A 194 -5.44 -0.27 8.06
C ARG A 194 -6.74 -0.99 7.76
N VAL A 195 -6.63 -2.31 7.53
CA VAL A 195 -7.77 -3.22 7.45
C VAL A 195 -8.23 -3.52 8.87
N VAL A 196 -9.51 -3.29 9.13
CA VAL A 196 -10.15 -3.55 10.43
C VAL A 196 -11.43 -4.35 10.22
N TRP A 197 -11.88 -4.99 11.28
CA TRP A 197 -13.18 -5.65 11.33
C TRP A 197 -14.30 -4.63 11.52
N TRP A 198 -15.34 -4.80 10.73
CA TRP A 198 -16.59 -4.05 10.77
C TRP A 198 -17.73 -4.98 11.10
N ARG A 199 -18.80 -4.43 11.69
CA ARG A 199 -20.05 -5.13 11.95
C ARG A 199 -21.23 -4.20 11.67
N CYS A 200 -22.13 -4.58 10.77
CA CYS A 200 -23.33 -3.77 10.51
C CYS A 200 -24.41 -4.03 11.56
N LYS A 201 -25.49 -3.24 11.53
CA LYS A 201 -26.65 -3.42 12.42
C LYS A 201 -27.32 -4.79 12.31
N LYS A 202 -27.25 -5.44 11.13
CA LYS A 202 -27.77 -6.80 10.91
C LYS A 202 -26.84 -7.91 11.41
N GLY A 203 -25.70 -7.55 12.02
CA GLY A 203 -24.74 -8.51 12.55
C GLY A 203 -23.77 -9.10 11.53
N HIS A 204 -23.82 -8.67 10.26
CA HIS A 204 -22.81 -9.09 9.28
C HIS A 204 -21.44 -8.54 9.66
N GLU A 205 -20.41 -9.35 9.55
CA GLU A 205 -19.04 -8.99 9.91
C GLU A 205 -18.11 -9.14 8.70
N TRP A 206 -17.27 -8.14 8.45
CA TRP A 206 -16.31 -8.19 7.34
C TRP A 206 -15.08 -7.34 7.63
N GLN A 207 -14.02 -7.60 6.87
CA GLN A 207 -12.79 -6.80 6.92
C GLN A 207 -12.75 -5.81 5.76
N ARG A 208 -12.38 -4.56 6.06
CA ARG A 208 -12.11 -3.54 5.03
C ARG A 208 -11.21 -2.43 5.57
N GLN A 209 -10.48 -1.76 4.67
CA GLN A 209 -9.70 -0.57 5.00
C GLN A 209 -10.60 0.57 5.48
N VAL A 210 -10.13 1.34 6.47
CA VAL A 210 -10.84 2.53 6.97
C VAL A 210 -11.04 3.57 5.86
N LEU A 211 -10.01 3.87 5.07
CA LEU A 211 -10.11 4.80 3.94
C LEU A 211 -11.22 4.43 2.95
N LEU A 212 -11.41 3.15 2.64
CA LEU A 212 -12.47 2.71 1.71
C LEU A 212 -13.86 2.79 2.36
N ARG A 213 -13.91 2.89 3.70
CA ARG A 213 -15.14 2.98 4.46
C ARG A 213 -15.63 4.41 4.64
N THR A 214 -14.72 5.38 4.56
CA THR A 214 -15.03 6.81 4.62
C THR A 214 -15.45 7.40 3.25
N GLN A 215 -15.30 6.63 2.16
CA GLN A 215 -15.75 7.00 0.82
C GLN A 215 -17.26 6.82 0.63
N LYS A 216 -17.82 7.41 -0.45
CA LYS A 216 -19.20 7.18 -0.88
C LYS A 216 -19.40 5.68 -1.21
N ASN A 217 -20.60 5.15 -0.96
CA ASN A 217 -21.00 3.76 -1.23
C ASN A 217 -20.19 2.68 -0.48
N SER A 218 -19.87 2.94 0.79
CA SER A 218 -19.08 2.06 1.64
C SER A 218 -19.89 1.08 2.50
N GLN A 219 -21.16 0.84 2.18
CA GLN A 219 -22.07 0.06 3.03
C GLN A 219 -21.62 -1.40 3.22
N CYS A 220 -22.29 -2.08 4.15
CA CYS A 220 -22.06 -3.50 4.39
C CYS A 220 -22.25 -4.31 3.09
N PRO A 221 -21.22 -5.08 2.65
CA PRO A 221 -21.24 -5.77 1.37
C PRO A 221 -22.30 -6.87 1.30
N TYR A 222 -22.70 -7.44 2.44
CA TYR A 222 -23.80 -8.41 2.50
C TYR A 222 -25.16 -7.72 2.35
N CYS A 223 -25.36 -6.58 3.01
CA CYS A 223 -26.60 -5.80 2.92
C CYS A 223 -26.86 -5.25 1.51
N THR A 224 -25.79 -4.96 0.75
CA THR A 224 -25.88 -4.47 -0.64
C THR A 224 -25.77 -5.59 -1.67
N ASN A 225 -25.91 -6.87 -1.28
CA ASN A 225 -25.82 -8.04 -2.15
C ASN A 225 -24.52 -8.11 -2.99
N MET A 226 -23.43 -7.52 -2.50
CA MET A 226 -22.10 -7.68 -3.08
C MET A 226 -21.44 -8.99 -2.61
N LEU A 227 -21.78 -9.46 -1.40
CA LEU A 227 -21.36 -10.75 -0.86
C LEU A 227 -22.57 -11.58 -0.44
N VAL A 228 -22.42 -12.90 -0.55
CA VAL A 228 -23.44 -13.86 -0.13
C VAL A 228 -23.46 -14.05 1.38
N SER A 229 -24.65 -14.20 1.93
CA SER A 229 -24.99 -14.46 3.32
C SER A 229 -26.21 -15.37 3.35
N LYS A 230 -26.53 -15.93 4.53
CA LYS A 230 -27.69 -16.80 4.71
C LYS A 230 -29.02 -16.07 4.44
N GLU A 231 -29.02 -14.74 4.55
CA GLU A 231 -30.23 -13.92 4.37
C GLU A 231 -30.47 -13.49 2.93
N ASN A 232 -29.42 -13.39 2.11
CA ASN A 232 -29.51 -12.88 0.72
C ASN A 232 -29.16 -13.91 -0.35
N CYS A 233 -28.85 -15.16 0.04
CA CYS A 233 -28.59 -16.22 -0.92
C CYS A 233 -29.83 -16.56 -1.75
N PHE A 234 -29.61 -17.04 -2.97
CA PHE A 234 -30.68 -17.38 -3.91
C PHE A 234 -31.64 -18.44 -3.36
N ALA A 235 -31.13 -19.44 -2.63
CA ALA A 235 -31.95 -20.44 -1.94
C ALA A 235 -32.97 -19.81 -0.98
N LYS A 236 -32.54 -18.79 -0.21
CA LYS A 236 -33.37 -18.12 0.78
C LYS A 236 -34.38 -17.17 0.16
N CYS A 237 -33.94 -16.35 -0.81
CA CYS A 237 -34.80 -15.33 -1.41
C CYS A 237 -35.76 -15.88 -2.46
N ALA A 238 -35.41 -16.99 -3.13
CA ALA A 238 -36.23 -17.57 -4.20
C ALA A 238 -36.28 -19.11 -4.12
N PRO A 239 -36.85 -19.69 -3.03
CA PRO A 239 -36.81 -21.12 -2.78
C PRO A 239 -37.48 -21.95 -3.89
N LYS A 240 -38.54 -21.44 -4.52
CA LYS A 240 -39.20 -22.13 -5.65
C LYS A 240 -38.29 -22.21 -6.87
N ALA A 241 -37.60 -21.12 -7.22
CA ALA A 241 -36.67 -21.09 -8.35
C ALA A 241 -35.38 -21.87 -8.05
N ALA A 242 -34.94 -21.89 -6.78
CA ALA A 242 -33.79 -22.67 -6.34
C ALA A 242 -33.99 -24.20 -6.49
N LYS A 243 -35.23 -24.69 -6.42
CA LYS A 243 -35.55 -26.10 -6.70
C LYS A 243 -35.30 -26.49 -8.16
N GLU A 244 -35.35 -25.53 -9.07
CA GLU A 244 -35.07 -25.74 -10.50
C GLU A 244 -33.57 -25.62 -10.82
N TRP A 245 -32.69 -25.52 -9.82
CA TRP A 245 -31.25 -25.38 -10.04
C TRP A 245 -30.64 -26.64 -10.65
N HIS A 246 -29.93 -26.49 -11.77
CA HIS A 246 -29.29 -27.62 -12.41
C HIS A 246 -27.98 -28.01 -11.72
N LYS A 247 -28.01 -29.06 -10.88
CA LYS A 247 -26.86 -29.50 -10.06
C LYS A 247 -25.60 -29.82 -10.88
N LYS A 248 -25.72 -30.60 -11.95
CA LYS A 248 -24.57 -31.03 -12.77
C LYS A 248 -23.93 -29.87 -13.56
N LYS A 249 -24.73 -29.03 -14.23
CA LYS A 249 -24.22 -27.96 -15.11
C LYS A 249 -23.70 -26.73 -14.37
N ASN A 250 -24.11 -26.51 -13.13
CA ASN A 250 -23.57 -25.42 -12.29
C ASN A 250 -22.35 -25.86 -11.46
N GLY A 251 -21.85 -27.09 -11.66
CA GLY A 251 -20.68 -27.62 -10.98
C GLY A 251 -20.85 -27.66 -9.46
N LYS A 252 -19.87 -27.12 -8.73
CA LYS A 252 -19.88 -27.07 -7.26
C LYS A 252 -20.71 -25.92 -6.68
N THR A 253 -21.18 -24.98 -7.51
CA THR A 253 -21.93 -23.82 -7.04
C THR A 253 -23.35 -24.20 -6.69
N THR A 254 -23.76 -23.93 -5.46
CA THR A 254 -25.11 -24.18 -4.96
C THR A 254 -25.92 -22.89 -4.89
N PRO A 255 -27.27 -22.99 -4.83
CA PRO A 255 -28.14 -21.85 -4.55
C PRO A 255 -27.81 -21.07 -3.25
N ASN A 256 -27.06 -21.65 -2.32
CA ASN A 256 -26.64 -20.98 -1.09
C ASN A 256 -25.38 -20.13 -1.28
N ASP A 257 -24.62 -20.34 -2.35
CA ASP A 257 -23.31 -19.70 -2.57
C ASP A 257 -23.40 -18.42 -3.41
N VAL A 258 -24.60 -18.07 -3.87
CA VAL A 258 -24.85 -16.98 -4.81
C VAL A 258 -25.93 -16.03 -4.28
N VAL A 259 -25.73 -14.73 -4.50
CA VAL A 259 -26.72 -13.71 -4.14
C VAL A 259 -27.92 -13.76 -5.08
N ALA A 260 -29.12 -13.57 -4.54
CA ALA A 260 -30.37 -13.70 -5.30
C ALA A 260 -30.52 -12.68 -6.44
N THR A 261 -29.83 -11.55 -6.35
CA THR A 261 -29.85 -10.46 -7.34
C THR A 261 -28.70 -10.55 -8.34
N SER A 262 -27.95 -11.65 -8.38
CA SER A 262 -26.83 -11.80 -9.31
C SER A 262 -27.28 -11.70 -10.76
N ILE A 263 -26.53 -10.95 -11.57
CA ILE A 263 -26.72 -10.89 -13.03
C ILE A 263 -26.04 -12.06 -13.76
N GLU A 264 -25.21 -12.83 -13.06
CA GLU A 264 -24.58 -14.03 -13.60
C GLU A 264 -25.63 -15.08 -13.99
N LYS A 265 -25.36 -15.77 -15.10
CA LYS A 265 -26.26 -16.78 -15.66
C LYS A 265 -25.93 -18.16 -15.11
N TYR A 266 -26.97 -18.86 -14.68
CA TYR A 266 -26.89 -20.24 -14.20
C TYR A 266 -27.86 -21.11 -14.96
N TRP A 267 -27.57 -22.41 -14.98
CA TRP A 267 -28.42 -23.43 -15.59
C TRP A 267 -29.56 -23.83 -14.65
N PHE A 268 -30.74 -23.96 -15.23
CA PHE A 268 -31.96 -24.41 -14.58
C PHE A 268 -32.61 -25.52 -15.38
N GLU A 269 -33.36 -26.38 -14.69
CA GLU A 269 -34.14 -27.48 -15.24
C GLU A 269 -35.59 -27.36 -14.77
N CYS A 270 -36.54 -27.43 -15.71
CA CYS A 270 -37.92 -27.06 -15.42
C CYS A 270 -38.61 -28.23 -14.75
N SER A 271 -39.11 -28.02 -13.54
CA SER A 271 -39.89 -29.05 -12.81
C SER A 271 -41.13 -29.57 -13.56
N LYS A 272 -41.66 -28.82 -14.54
CA LYS A 272 -42.88 -29.16 -15.29
C LYS A 272 -42.64 -29.82 -16.64
N CYS A 273 -41.56 -29.47 -17.32
CA CYS A 273 -41.31 -29.95 -18.70
C CYS A 273 -39.90 -30.45 -18.94
N SER A 274 -39.08 -30.55 -17.88
CA SER A 274 -37.69 -31.02 -17.88
C SER A 274 -36.76 -30.31 -18.87
N ARG A 275 -37.19 -29.19 -19.46
CA ARG A 275 -36.34 -28.39 -20.33
C ARG A 275 -35.33 -27.62 -19.50
N GLU A 276 -34.13 -27.58 -20.02
CA GLU A 276 -33.03 -26.85 -19.43
C GLU A 276 -32.85 -25.48 -20.08
N TRP A 277 -32.47 -24.47 -19.30
CA TRP A 277 -32.16 -23.15 -19.83
C TRP A 277 -31.21 -22.40 -18.92
N GLN A 278 -30.61 -21.34 -19.45
CA GLN A 278 -29.83 -20.39 -18.67
C GLN A 278 -30.64 -19.12 -18.39
N ALA A 279 -30.51 -18.59 -17.19
CA ALA A 279 -31.05 -17.29 -16.80
C ALA A 279 -30.20 -16.65 -15.71
N SER A 280 -30.21 -15.32 -15.62
CA SER A 280 -29.64 -14.63 -14.47
C SER A 280 -30.53 -14.77 -13.24
N LEU A 281 -29.94 -14.74 -12.05
CA LEU A 281 -30.72 -14.83 -10.81
C LEU A 281 -31.64 -13.62 -10.66
N TYR A 282 -31.16 -12.43 -11.01
CA TYR A 282 -31.97 -11.21 -11.08
C TYR A 282 -33.27 -11.42 -11.89
N ASN A 283 -33.18 -12.04 -13.07
CA ASN A 283 -34.36 -12.31 -13.89
C ASN A 283 -35.28 -13.36 -13.26
N ARG A 284 -34.71 -14.35 -12.57
CA ARG A 284 -35.45 -15.41 -11.86
C ARG A 284 -36.12 -14.92 -10.59
N THR A 285 -35.57 -13.90 -9.92
CA THR A 285 -36.00 -13.42 -8.60
C THR A 285 -36.79 -12.11 -8.67
N ILE A 286 -36.22 -11.07 -9.27
CA ILE A 286 -36.79 -9.72 -9.31
C ILE A 286 -37.81 -9.60 -10.43
N LEU A 287 -37.48 -10.07 -11.64
CA LEU A 287 -38.42 -10.01 -12.78
C LEU A 287 -39.40 -11.19 -12.82
N GLY A 288 -39.22 -12.21 -11.97
CA GLY A 288 -40.12 -13.36 -11.87
C GLY A 288 -40.19 -14.24 -13.12
N SER A 289 -39.22 -14.16 -14.02
CA SER A 289 -39.23 -14.92 -15.27
C SER A 289 -38.97 -16.42 -15.02
N GLY A 290 -39.81 -17.28 -15.62
CA GLY A 290 -39.76 -18.73 -15.49
C GLY A 290 -39.32 -19.44 -16.77
N CYS A 291 -39.62 -20.74 -16.88
CA CYS A 291 -39.35 -21.52 -18.08
C CYS A 291 -40.06 -20.92 -19.31
N LYS A 292 -39.29 -20.50 -20.31
CA LYS A 292 -39.80 -19.89 -21.54
C LYS A 292 -40.76 -20.80 -22.29
N SER A 293 -40.50 -22.10 -22.32
CA SER A 293 -41.36 -23.06 -23.02
C SER A 293 -42.71 -23.23 -22.33
N CYS A 294 -42.75 -23.27 -21.00
CA CYS A 294 -44.02 -23.26 -20.25
C CYS A 294 -44.77 -21.93 -20.41
N GLY A 295 -44.04 -20.80 -20.37
CA GLY A 295 -44.62 -19.48 -20.58
C GLY A 295 -45.26 -19.32 -21.97
N ALA A 296 -44.57 -19.78 -23.02
CA ALA A 296 -45.07 -19.75 -24.39
C ALA A 296 -46.33 -20.60 -24.56
N ARG A 297 -46.36 -21.82 -24.01
CA ARG A 297 -47.56 -22.70 -24.03
C ARG A 297 -48.75 -22.06 -23.31
N ALA A 298 -48.54 -21.46 -22.14
CA ALA A 298 -49.58 -20.77 -21.40
C ALA A 298 -50.07 -19.48 -22.10
N GLY A 299 -49.19 -18.80 -22.85
CA GLY A 299 -49.55 -17.65 -23.68
C GLY A 299 -50.33 -18.02 -24.94
N ALA A 300 -50.02 -19.17 -25.54
CA ALA A 300 -50.81 -19.73 -26.64
C ALA A 300 -52.24 -20.07 -26.16
N LEU A 301 -52.37 -20.89 -25.09
CA LEU A 301 -53.68 -21.31 -24.58
C LEU A 301 -54.62 -20.17 -24.17
N ARG A 302 -54.09 -19.02 -23.74
CA ARG A 302 -54.89 -17.82 -23.41
C ARG A 302 -55.44 -17.09 -24.64
N ARG A 303 -54.70 -17.11 -25.76
CA ARG A 303 -55.12 -16.49 -27.04
C ARG A 303 -56.16 -17.33 -27.79
N TRP A 304 -56.29 -18.62 -27.47
CA TRP A 304 -57.31 -19.51 -28.03
C TRP A 304 -58.63 -19.49 -27.25
N ARG A 305 -58.68 -18.83 -26.08
CA ARG A 305 -59.86 -18.76 -25.20
C ARG A 305 -60.52 -17.38 -25.18
N GLN A 306 -60.01 -16.43 -25.97
CA GLN A 306 -60.61 -15.14 -26.28
C GLN A 306 -61.12 -15.20 -27.73
#